data_AF-A0A251UKA5-F1
#
_entry.id   AF-A0A251UKA5-F1
#
_cell.length_a   1.000
_cell.length_b   1.000
_cell.length_c   1.000
_cell.angle_alpha   90.00
_cell.angle_beta   90.00
_cell.angle_gamma   90.00
#
_symmetry.space_group_name_H-M   'P 1'
#
loop_
_entity.id
_entity.type
_entity.pdbx_description
1 polymer ?
#
loop_
_entity_poly.entity_id
_entity_poly.type
_entity_poly.pdbx_seq_one_letter_code
_entity_poly.pdbx_strand_id
1 'polypeptide(L)'
;MSGKMRAKVHNKFKMRGYTLKVEALKEILSFLSNFEDAEDEALDLLVDELHTGSLKSSVLDKESVQRVTSRLLEAGSAVDDDNPYTNMSTSFSVIDAFDIPKYRYDPIRKMFCQHTGRLPIHGDASAKAWLYRDRFLLLSQRLSRIPQFSKPSFNSELSGLGSCEISQIQSLVGRTGISWVMGVISQFEDGHYYLEDLTAAVEINLSNAISLIA
;
A
#
# COMPACT_ATOMS: atom_id res chain seq x y z
N MET A 1 -31.51 -31.61 -3.41
CA MET A 1 -30.60 -30.81 -2.55
C MET A 1 -31.33 -30.36 -1.29
N SER A 2 -30.76 -30.69 -0.13
CA SER A 2 -31.39 -30.55 1.20
C SER A 2 -31.61 -29.08 1.59
N GLY A 3 -32.75 -28.76 2.20
CA GLY A 3 -33.01 -27.42 2.78
C GLY A 3 -31.93 -26.95 3.77
N LYS A 4 -31.17 -27.90 4.35
CA LYS A 4 -30.00 -27.63 5.20
C LYS A 4 -28.88 -26.91 4.45
N MET A 5 -28.58 -27.30 3.20
CA MET A 5 -27.51 -26.69 2.40
C MET A 5 -27.85 -25.23 2.05
N ARG A 6 -29.11 -24.96 1.71
CA ARG A 6 -29.58 -23.59 1.41
C ARG A 6 -29.38 -22.65 2.60
N ALA A 7 -29.69 -23.12 3.80
CA ALA A 7 -29.49 -22.36 5.03
C ALA A 7 -28.00 -22.14 5.33
N LYS A 8 -27.16 -23.14 5.07
CA LYS A 8 -25.70 -23.05 5.24
C LYS A 8 -25.08 -21.99 4.34
N VAL A 9 -25.38 -22.04 3.04
CA VAL A 9 -24.94 -21.02 2.07
C VAL A 9 -25.38 -19.63 2.52
N HIS A 10 -26.67 -19.46 2.84
CA HIS A 10 -27.19 -18.17 3.28
C HIS A 10 -26.49 -17.63 4.54
N ASN A 11 -26.24 -18.47 5.54
CA ASN A 11 -25.53 -18.08 6.75
C ASN A 11 -24.08 -17.69 6.48
N LYS A 12 -23.36 -18.46 5.65
CA LYS A 12 -21.95 -18.20 5.36
C LYS A 12 -21.75 -16.86 4.65
N PHE A 13 -22.59 -16.58 3.65
CA PHE A 13 -22.58 -15.30 2.95
C PHE A 13 -23.01 -14.13 3.85
N LYS A 14 -24.02 -14.33 4.71
CA LYS A 14 -24.45 -13.32 5.68
C LYS A 14 -23.37 -12.99 6.71
N MET A 15 -22.61 -13.98 7.19
CA MET A 15 -21.49 -13.78 8.12
C MET A 15 -20.36 -12.94 7.51
N ARG A 16 -20.20 -13.00 6.18
CA ARG A 16 -19.24 -12.18 5.42
C ARG A 16 -19.82 -10.83 4.95
N GLY A 17 -21.03 -10.49 5.38
CA GLY A 17 -21.67 -9.22 5.06
C GLY A 17 -22.29 -9.14 3.66
N TYR A 18 -22.58 -10.28 3.02
CA TYR A 18 -23.23 -10.33 1.72
C TYR A 18 -24.72 -10.65 1.82
N THR A 19 -25.51 -10.04 0.94
CA THR A 19 -26.93 -10.38 0.74
C THR A 19 -27.11 -11.06 -0.61
N LEU A 20 -27.58 -12.30 -0.61
CA LEU A 20 -27.80 -13.10 -1.82
C LEU A 20 -29.19 -12.85 -2.42
N LYS A 21 -29.27 -12.53 -3.71
CA LYS A 21 -30.52 -12.65 -4.46
C LYS A 21 -30.89 -14.13 -4.67
N VAL A 22 -32.17 -14.41 -4.87
CA VAL A 22 -32.68 -15.79 -5.08
C VAL A 22 -31.97 -16.48 -6.24
N GLU A 23 -31.73 -15.76 -7.34
CA GLU A 23 -31.05 -16.33 -8.52
C GLU A 23 -29.56 -16.58 -8.28
N ALA A 24 -28.90 -15.76 -7.46
CA ALA A 24 -27.51 -15.99 -7.03
C ALA A 24 -27.41 -17.25 -6.16
N LEU A 25 -28.37 -17.45 -5.24
CA LEU A 25 -28.42 -18.65 -4.41
C LEU A 25 -28.60 -19.92 -5.27
N LYS A 26 -29.45 -19.89 -6.30
CA LYS A 26 -29.62 -21.03 -7.22
C LYS A 26 -28.33 -21.36 -7.96
N GLU A 27 -27.61 -20.33 -8.42
CA GLU A 27 -26.32 -20.48 -9.10
C GLU A 27 -25.28 -21.14 -8.18
N ILE A 28 -25.16 -20.67 -6.94
CA ILE A 28 -24.24 -21.27 -5.95
C ILE A 28 -24.57 -22.74 -5.71
N LEU A 29 -25.85 -23.07 -5.53
CA LEU A 29 -26.26 -24.45 -5.31
C LEU A 29 -25.93 -25.33 -6.53
N SER A 30 -26.16 -24.82 -7.74
CA SER A 30 -25.79 -25.53 -8.98
C SER A 30 -24.28 -25.71 -9.14
N PHE A 31 -23.48 -24.78 -8.63
CA PHE A 31 -22.02 -24.92 -8.59
C PHE A 31 -21.58 -26.00 -7.59
N LEU A 32 -22.14 -25.98 -6.37
CA LEU A 32 -21.80 -26.94 -5.32
C LEU A 32 -22.19 -28.38 -5.67
N SER A 33 -23.24 -28.59 -6.48
CA SER A 33 -23.59 -29.94 -6.95
C SER A 33 -22.52 -30.59 -7.83
N ASN A 34 -21.52 -29.85 -8.32
CA ASN A 34 -20.38 -30.43 -9.03
C ASN A 34 -19.33 -31.01 -8.05
N PHE A 35 -19.48 -30.81 -6.74
CA PHE A 35 -18.51 -31.17 -5.71
C PHE A 35 -19.19 -31.92 -4.55
N GLU A 36 -19.86 -33.05 -4.84
CA GLU A 36 -20.69 -33.79 -3.87
C GLU A 36 -19.95 -34.16 -2.57
N ASP A 37 -18.64 -34.44 -2.65
CA ASP A 37 -17.80 -34.81 -1.49
C ASP A 37 -17.00 -33.64 -0.88
N ALA A 38 -17.06 -32.45 -1.48
CA ALA A 38 -16.26 -31.27 -1.10
C ALA A 38 -17.08 -29.97 -1.11
N GLU A 39 -18.38 -30.07 -0.82
CA GLU A 39 -19.31 -28.94 -0.86
C GLU A 39 -18.87 -27.79 0.08
N ASP A 40 -18.22 -28.11 1.20
CA ASP A 40 -17.81 -27.14 2.20
C ASP A 40 -16.56 -26.37 1.78
N GLU A 41 -15.55 -27.09 1.30
CA GLU A 41 -14.32 -26.52 0.75
C GLU A 41 -14.62 -25.68 -0.49
N ALA A 42 -15.46 -26.17 -1.40
CA ALA A 42 -15.88 -25.44 -2.59
C ALA A 42 -16.65 -24.15 -2.22
N LEU A 43 -17.47 -24.21 -1.16
CA LEU A 43 -18.18 -23.05 -0.66
C LEU A 43 -17.26 -22.04 0.04
N ASP A 44 -16.24 -22.47 0.78
CA ASP A 44 -15.22 -21.57 1.34
C ASP A 44 -14.44 -20.87 0.24
N LEU A 45 -13.93 -21.63 -0.73
CA LEU A 45 -13.17 -21.11 -1.87
C LEU A 45 -13.98 -20.08 -2.66
N LEU A 46 -15.25 -20.37 -2.94
CA LEU A 46 -16.15 -19.44 -3.65
C LEU A 46 -16.33 -18.13 -2.88
N VAL A 47 -16.45 -18.18 -1.56
CA VAL A 47 -16.62 -16.99 -0.71
C VAL A 47 -15.35 -16.14 -0.70
N ASP A 48 -14.18 -16.77 -0.60
CA ASP A 48 -12.89 -16.06 -0.58
C ASP A 48 -12.57 -15.40 -1.94
N GLU A 49 -12.87 -16.08 -3.05
CA GLU A 49 -12.68 -15.53 -4.39
C GLU A 49 -13.62 -14.34 -4.67
N LEU A 50 -14.87 -14.43 -4.21
CA LEU A 50 -15.82 -13.30 -4.25
C LEU A 50 -15.33 -12.12 -3.40
N HIS A 51 -14.62 -12.36 -2.30
CA HIS A 51 -14.07 -11.29 -1.47
C HIS A 51 -12.86 -10.61 -2.12
N THR A 52 -11.99 -11.39 -2.75
CA THR A 52 -10.79 -10.91 -3.45
C THR A 52 -11.12 -10.09 -4.69
N GLY A 53 -12.23 -10.41 -5.37
CA GLY A 53 -12.66 -9.79 -6.62
C GLY A 53 -13.16 -8.33 -6.56
N SER A 54 -13.01 -7.60 -5.45
CA SER A 54 -13.48 -6.22 -5.25
C SER A 54 -14.90 -6.00 -5.79
N LEU A 55 -15.89 -6.55 -5.08
CA LEU A 55 -17.28 -6.42 -5.49
C LEU A 55 -17.77 -4.98 -5.29
N LYS A 56 -18.42 -4.44 -6.32
CA LYS A 56 -19.01 -3.09 -6.34
C LYS A 56 -20.17 -2.91 -5.35
N SER A 57 -20.70 -4.00 -4.79
CA SER A 57 -21.88 -4.01 -3.91
C SER A 57 -21.86 -5.23 -2.97
N SER A 58 -22.40 -5.04 -1.77
CA SER A 58 -22.67 -6.11 -0.78
C SER A 58 -23.87 -7.00 -1.19
N VAL A 59 -24.66 -6.59 -2.19
CA VAL A 59 -25.75 -7.39 -2.76
C VAL A 59 -25.26 -8.17 -3.97
N LEU A 60 -25.29 -9.51 -3.88
CA LEU A 60 -24.84 -10.40 -4.93
C LEU A 60 -26.00 -10.80 -5.85
N ASP A 61 -25.82 -10.57 -7.14
CA ASP A 61 -26.68 -11.05 -8.21
C ASP A 61 -26.10 -12.28 -8.92
N LYS A 62 -26.89 -12.85 -9.84
CA LYS A 62 -26.50 -14.05 -10.58
C LYS A 62 -25.20 -13.84 -11.35
N GLU A 63 -25.06 -12.72 -12.06
CA GLU A 63 -23.88 -12.44 -12.88
C GLU A 63 -22.59 -12.35 -12.07
N SER A 64 -22.65 -11.75 -10.88
CA SER A 64 -21.49 -11.62 -9.99
C SER A 64 -21.00 -12.99 -9.50
N VAL A 65 -21.93 -13.89 -9.16
CA VAL A 65 -21.61 -15.26 -8.75
C VAL A 65 -21.12 -16.07 -9.96
N GLN A 66 -21.83 -16.01 -11.08
CA GLN A 66 -21.56 -16.81 -12.28
C GLN A 66 -20.16 -16.53 -12.83
N ARG A 67 -19.69 -15.28 -12.78
CA ARG A 67 -18.32 -14.92 -13.18
C ARG A 67 -17.26 -15.67 -12.36
N VAL A 68 -17.49 -15.84 -11.07
CA VAL A 68 -16.55 -16.52 -10.17
C VAL A 68 -16.67 -18.03 -10.30
N THR A 69 -17.88 -18.57 -10.33
CA THR A 69 -18.11 -20.01 -10.47
C THR A 69 -17.56 -20.54 -11.79
N SER A 70 -17.72 -19.81 -12.91
CA SER A 70 -17.13 -20.19 -14.21
C SER A 70 -15.60 -20.26 -14.15
N ARG A 71 -14.93 -19.30 -13.51
CA ARG A 71 -13.47 -19.31 -13.35
C ARG A 71 -12.99 -20.50 -12.51
N LEU A 72 -13.70 -20.78 -11.41
CA LEU A 72 -13.38 -21.92 -10.55
C LEU A 72 -13.58 -23.25 -11.27
N LEU A 73 -14.61 -23.36 -12.11
CA LEU A 73 -14.86 -24.56 -12.92
C LEU A 73 -13.82 -24.72 -14.03
N GLU A 74 -13.44 -23.64 -14.72
CA GLU A 74 -12.39 -23.64 -15.74
C GLU A 74 -11.04 -24.07 -15.14
N ALA A 75 -10.68 -23.52 -13.98
CA ALA A 75 -9.48 -23.93 -13.24
C ALA A 75 -9.53 -25.40 -12.79
N GLY A 76 -10.72 -25.89 -12.39
CA GLY A 76 -10.97 -27.28 -12.02
C GLY A 76 -11.05 -28.25 -13.21
N SER A 77 -11.21 -27.78 -14.44
CA SER A 77 -11.17 -28.60 -15.66
C SER A 77 -9.77 -28.66 -16.29
N ALA A 78 -8.90 -27.70 -15.96
CA ALA A 78 -7.51 -27.66 -16.39
C ALA A 78 -6.59 -28.61 -15.60
N VAL A 79 -7.13 -29.36 -14.62
CA VAL A 79 -6.40 -30.33 -13.77
C VAL A 79 -6.46 -31.78 -14.28
N ASP A 80 -7.14 -32.06 -15.40
CA ASP A 80 -7.04 -33.35 -16.09
C ASP A 80 -5.79 -33.45 -17.01
N ASP A 81 -4.97 -32.39 -17.07
CA ASP A 81 -3.62 -32.46 -17.65
C ASP A 81 -2.64 -32.83 -16.53
N ASP A 82 -1.97 -33.97 -16.71
CA ASP A 82 -1.13 -34.74 -15.78
C ASP A 82 0.16 -34.01 -15.35
N ASN A 83 0.03 -32.77 -14.86
CA ASN A 83 1.13 -31.91 -14.49
C ASN A 83 1.04 -31.54 -12.99
N PRO A 84 1.70 -32.28 -12.09
CA PRO A 84 1.66 -32.09 -10.64
C PRO A 84 2.29 -30.78 -10.11
N TYR A 85 2.46 -29.76 -10.96
CA TYR A 85 3.10 -28.48 -10.62
C TYR A 85 2.14 -27.28 -10.56
N THR A 86 0.86 -27.42 -10.90
CA THR A 86 -0.02 -26.24 -11.06
C THR A 86 -0.57 -25.67 -9.74
N ASN A 87 -0.56 -26.44 -8.63
CA ASN A 87 -1.15 -26.00 -7.36
C ASN A 87 -0.14 -25.51 -6.29
N MET A 88 1.06 -25.06 -6.70
CA MET A 88 2.07 -24.50 -5.78
C MET A 88 2.62 -23.11 -6.18
N SER A 89 1.99 -22.41 -7.11
CA SER A 89 2.58 -21.24 -7.78
C SER A 89 2.26 -19.88 -7.14
N THR A 90 2.30 -19.75 -5.81
CA THR A 90 2.39 -18.42 -5.16
C THR A 90 3.46 -18.30 -4.08
N SER A 91 4.23 -19.35 -3.78
CA SER A 91 5.25 -19.30 -2.71
C SER A 91 6.47 -18.45 -3.08
N PHE A 92 6.69 -18.17 -4.37
CA PHE A 92 7.78 -17.34 -4.86
C PHE A 92 7.32 -16.62 -6.13
N SER A 93 7.44 -15.29 -6.13
CA SER A 93 7.16 -14.46 -7.31
C SER A 93 8.29 -13.48 -7.53
N VAL A 94 8.65 -13.30 -8.80
CA VAL A 94 9.56 -12.24 -9.24
C VAL A 94 8.69 -11.13 -9.81
N ILE A 95 8.79 -9.94 -9.22
CA ILE A 95 8.03 -8.77 -9.67
C ILE A 95 8.95 -7.95 -10.58
N ASP A 96 8.52 -7.73 -11.82
CA ASP A 96 9.22 -6.84 -12.74
C ASP A 96 9.22 -5.40 -12.18
N ALA A 97 10.34 -4.69 -12.32
CA ALA A 97 10.46 -3.31 -11.86
C ALA A 97 9.41 -2.36 -12.46
N PHE A 98 8.92 -2.65 -13.68
CA PHE A 98 7.88 -1.89 -14.38
C PHE A 98 6.46 -2.25 -13.94
N ASP A 99 6.27 -3.41 -13.29
CA ASP A 99 4.99 -3.83 -12.71
C ASP A 99 4.80 -3.30 -11.28
N ILE A 100 5.86 -2.79 -10.65
CA ILE A 100 5.78 -2.23 -9.29
C ILE A 100 4.85 -1.00 -9.31
N PRO A 101 3.74 -1.03 -8.55
CA PRO A 101 2.85 0.12 -8.48
C PRO A 101 3.55 1.29 -7.80
N LYS A 102 3.54 2.46 -8.45
CA LYS A 102 4.09 3.67 -7.86
C LYS A 102 3.14 4.26 -6.84
N TYR A 103 3.63 4.52 -5.63
CA TYR A 103 2.91 5.24 -4.58
C TYR A 103 3.61 6.57 -4.27
N ARG A 104 2.81 7.57 -3.89
CA ARG A 104 3.31 8.85 -3.36
C ARG A 104 2.74 9.10 -1.97
N TYR A 105 3.58 9.66 -1.09
CA TYR A 105 3.11 10.09 0.22
C TYR A 105 2.38 11.43 0.11
N ASP A 106 1.15 11.48 0.59
CA ASP A 106 0.39 12.71 0.75
C ASP A 106 0.63 13.26 2.18
N PRO A 107 1.35 14.39 2.35
CA PRO A 107 1.64 14.95 3.68
C PRO A 107 0.41 15.53 4.38
N ILE A 108 -0.65 15.87 3.65
CA ILE A 108 -1.90 16.41 4.20
C ILE A 108 -2.73 15.25 4.75
N ARG A 109 -2.96 14.22 3.92
CA ARG A 109 -3.74 13.03 4.31
C ARG A 109 -2.95 12.03 5.15
N LYS A 110 -1.63 12.20 5.23
CA LYS A 110 -0.67 11.32 5.91
C LYS A 110 -0.76 9.85 5.47
N MET A 111 -1.04 9.61 4.20
CA MET A 111 -1.18 8.27 3.63
C MET A 111 -0.48 8.15 2.28
N PHE A 112 -0.18 6.91 1.88
CA PHE A 112 0.33 6.62 0.54
C PHE A 112 -0.85 6.49 -0.43
N CYS A 113 -0.80 7.26 -1.51
CA CYS A 113 -1.77 7.19 -2.60
C CYS A 113 -1.09 6.62 -3.84
N GLN A 114 -1.75 5.65 -4.48
CA GLN A 114 -1.25 5.08 -5.73
C GLN A 114 -1.27 6.16 -6.82
N HIS A 115 -0.18 6.27 -7.56
CA HIS A 115 -0.11 7.12 -8.73
C HIS A 115 -0.83 6.44 -9.90
N THR A 116 -1.92 7.04 -10.37
CA THR A 116 -2.76 6.52 -11.46
C THR A 116 -2.38 7.05 -12.84
N GLY A 117 -1.36 7.92 -12.92
CA GLY A 117 -0.87 8.47 -14.18
C GLY A 117 0.10 7.53 -14.91
N ARG A 118 0.37 7.86 -16.18
CA ARG A 118 1.35 7.14 -17.00
C ARG A 118 2.76 7.35 -16.44
N LEU A 119 3.57 6.29 -16.42
CA LEU A 119 4.98 6.31 -16.03
C LEU A 119 5.87 6.06 -17.25
N PRO A 120 6.05 7.05 -18.15
CA PRO A 120 6.92 6.88 -19.30
C PRO A 120 8.39 6.77 -18.85
N ILE A 121 9.18 5.98 -19.57
CA ILE A 121 10.64 5.89 -19.38
C ILE A 121 11.28 7.27 -19.59
N HIS A 122 10.79 8.03 -20.57
CA HIS A 122 11.18 9.42 -20.81
C HIS A 122 10.16 10.37 -20.17
N GLY A 123 10.41 10.72 -18.91
CA GLY A 123 9.62 11.68 -18.16
C GLY A 123 9.84 13.12 -18.64
N ASP A 124 8.88 13.99 -18.31
CA ASP A 124 9.03 15.43 -18.49
C ASP A 124 9.92 16.05 -17.39
N ALA A 125 10.16 17.36 -17.46
CA ALA A 125 10.92 18.07 -16.44
C ALA A 125 10.28 17.96 -15.03
N SER A 126 8.94 17.88 -14.98
CA SER A 126 8.21 17.73 -13.71
C SER A 126 8.48 16.39 -13.03
N ALA A 127 8.70 15.32 -13.80
CA ALA A 127 9.05 14.01 -13.28
C ALA A 127 10.36 14.04 -12.48
N LYS A 128 11.35 14.83 -12.92
CA LYS A 128 12.61 15.02 -12.18
C LYS A 128 12.39 15.75 -10.86
N ALA A 129 11.59 16.82 -10.85
CA ALA A 129 11.26 17.52 -9.62
C ALA A 129 10.51 16.62 -8.62
N TRP A 130 9.55 15.83 -9.11
CA TRP A 130 8.80 14.86 -8.30
C TRP A 130 9.69 13.78 -7.69
N LEU A 131 10.75 13.33 -8.37
CA LEU A 131 11.70 12.35 -7.83
C LEU A 131 12.31 12.84 -6.49
N TYR A 132 12.83 14.07 -6.46
CA TYR A 132 13.43 14.63 -5.25
C TYR A 132 12.38 14.94 -4.18
N ARG A 133 11.20 15.43 -4.59
CA ARG A 133 10.09 15.70 -3.68
C ARG A 133 9.56 14.43 -3.01
N ASP A 134 9.36 13.36 -3.76
CA ASP A 134 8.90 12.06 -3.26
C ASP A 134 9.92 11.48 -2.26
N ARG A 135 11.23 11.56 -2.58
CA ARG A 135 12.31 11.12 -1.67
C ARG A 135 12.32 11.92 -0.36
N PHE A 136 12.25 13.25 -0.45
CA PHE A 136 12.22 14.11 0.72
C PHE A 136 11.01 13.82 1.60
N LEU A 137 9.81 13.75 1.01
CA LEU A 137 8.58 13.51 1.76
C LEU A 137 8.56 12.14 2.46
N LEU A 138 9.10 11.10 1.81
CA LEU A 138 9.24 9.78 2.41
C LEU A 138 10.14 9.80 3.65
N LEU A 139 11.31 10.43 3.55
CA LEU A 139 12.25 10.55 4.67
C LEU A 139 11.69 11.44 5.78
N SER A 140 11.05 12.55 5.42
CA SER A 140 10.40 13.48 6.36
C SER A 140 9.31 12.78 7.16
N GLN A 141 8.47 11.99 6.49
CA GLN A 141 7.46 11.15 7.13
C GLN A 141 8.07 10.15 8.10
N ARG A 142 9.20 9.52 7.75
CA ARG A 142 9.87 8.54 8.64
C ARG A 142 10.45 9.24 9.86
N LEU A 143 11.14 10.36 9.67
CA LEU A 143 11.73 11.14 10.76
C LEU A 143 10.67 11.70 11.71
N SER A 144 9.52 12.14 11.19
CA SER A 144 8.43 12.66 12.04
C SER A 144 7.81 11.63 12.98
N ARG A 145 8.03 10.33 12.73
CA ARG A 145 7.58 9.24 13.60
C ARG A 145 8.59 8.91 14.70
N ILE A 146 9.80 9.46 14.64
CA ILE A 146 10.82 9.25 15.67
C ILE A 146 10.61 10.31 16.76
N PRO A 147 10.33 9.91 18.01
CA PRO A 147 9.98 10.86 19.08
C PRO A 147 11.00 11.99 19.27
N GLN A 148 12.29 11.69 19.18
CA GLN A 148 13.37 12.66 19.38
C GLN A 148 13.35 13.85 18.41
N PHE A 149 12.80 13.66 17.21
CA PHE A 149 12.71 14.68 16.15
C PHE A 149 11.32 15.29 16.05
N SER A 150 10.37 14.80 16.83
CA SER A 150 8.99 15.27 16.85
C SER A 150 8.83 16.43 17.84
N LYS A 151 7.82 17.29 17.60
CA LYS A 151 7.44 18.33 18.55
C LYS A 151 7.15 17.68 19.91
N PRO A 152 7.80 18.12 21.00
CA PRO A 152 7.49 17.59 22.31
C PRO A 152 6.01 17.84 22.61
N SER A 153 5.28 16.78 22.92
CA SER A 153 3.94 16.90 23.49
C SER A 153 4.06 17.62 24.84
N PHE A 154 3.13 18.54 25.12
CA PHE A 154 3.05 19.25 26.40
C PHE A 154 3.28 18.26 27.57
N ASN A 155 4.27 18.55 28.42
CA ASN A 155 4.74 17.79 29.60
C ASN A 155 5.84 16.71 29.44
N SER A 156 6.61 16.66 28.36
CA SER A 156 7.81 15.80 28.37
C SER A 156 9.00 16.55 29.01
N GLU A 157 9.41 16.16 30.22
CA GLU A 157 10.72 16.52 30.77
C GLU A 157 11.80 15.92 29.86
N LEU A 158 12.38 16.74 28.99
CA LEU A 158 13.43 16.31 28.08
C LEU A 158 14.74 16.14 28.86
N SER A 159 15.27 14.92 28.83
CA SER A 159 16.65 14.61 29.21
C SER A 159 17.64 15.53 28.46
N GLY A 160 18.82 15.74 29.05
CA GLY A 160 19.73 16.88 28.88
C GLY A 160 20.25 17.27 27.48
N LEU A 161 19.72 16.72 26.38
CA LEU A 161 20.02 17.13 25.00
C LEU A 161 18.97 18.08 24.38
N GLY A 162 17.82 18.29 25.03
CA GLY A 162 16.73 19.10 24.48
C GLY A 162 16.01 18.43 23.29
N SER A 163 14.87 19.00 22.85
CA SER A 163 14.10 18.43 21.72
C SER A 163 14.84 18.70 20.41
N CYS A 164 15.07 17.66 19.60
CA CYS A 164 15.72 17.79 18.29
C CYS A 164 14.68 18.11 17.20
N GLU A 165 13.74 19.02 17.48
CA GLU A 165 12.63 19.34 16.58
C GLU A 165 13.15 19.85 15.23
N ILE A 166 12.76 19.14 14.16
CA ILE A 166 13.13 19.50 12.79
C ILE A 166 12.38 20.77 12.37
N SER A 167 13.15 21.79 11.98
CA SER A 167 12.66 23.07 11.48
C SER A 167 12.80 23.17 9.96
N GLN A 168 11.89 23.92 9.32
CA GLN A 168 12.00 24.29 7.91
C GLN A 168 13.04 25.39 7.74
N ILE A 169 13.85 25.34 6.68
CA ILE A 169 14.92 26.32 6.41
C ILE A 169 14.36 27.74 6.35
N GLN A 170 13.25 27.94 5.64
CA GLN A 170 12.61 29.26 5.54
C GLN A 170 12.20 29.84 6.91
N SER A 171 11.89 29.00 7.90
CA SER A 171 11.51 29.46 9.25
C SER A 171 12.69 29.95 10.10
N LEU A 172 13.92 29.70 9.66
CA LEU A 172 15.15 30.05 10.36
C LEU A 172 15.66 31.45 10.00
N VAL A 173 15.08 32.10 8.99
CA VAL A 173 15.49 33.45 8.57
C VAL A 173 15.34 34.42 9.74
N GLY A 174 16.45 35.05 10.14
CA GLY A 174 16.51 35.99 11.26
C GLY A 174 16.53 35.35 12.65
N ARG A 175 16.57 34.02 12.75
CA ARG A 175 16.78 33.30 14.02
C ARG A 175 18.26 33.03 14.25
N THR A 176 18.67 33.03 15.51
CA THR A 176 20.03 32.70 15.95
C THR A 176 20.00 31.53 16.92
N GLY A 177 21.03 30.67 16.89
CA GLY A 177 21.17 29.53 17.80
C GLY A 177 21.28 28.20 17.06
N ILE A 178 21.13 27.10 17.80
CA ILE A 178 21.18 25.74 17.27
C ILE A 178 19.79 25.40 16.72
N SER A 179 19.74 24.81 15.52
CA SER A 179 18.51 24.33 14.89
C SER A 179 18.76 22.99 14.24
N TRP A 180 17.75 22.13 14.26
CA TRP A 180 17.79 20.82 13.61
C TRP A 180 17.06 20.92 12.28
N VAL A 181 17.72 20.52 11.21
CA VAL A 181 17.19 20.66 9.85
C VAL A 181 17.35 19.33 9.12
N MET A 182 16.29 18.95 8.40
CA MET A 182 16.33 17.86 7.44
C MET A 182 16.38 18.47 6.04
N GLY A 183 17.36 18.05 5.25
CA GLY A 183 17.50 18.53 3.87
C GLY A 183 18.29 17.57 2.99
N VAL A 184 18.39 17.94 1.73
CA VAL A 184 19.28 17.34 0.74
C VAL A 184 20.54 18.19 0.66
N ILE A 185 21.70 17.55 0.75
CA ILE A 185 22.97 18.24 0.55
C ILE A 185 23.26 18.28 -0.95
N SER A 186 23.55 19.46 -1.47
CA SER A 186 23.94 19.69 -2.86
C SER A 186 25.25 20.50 -2.92
N GLN A 187 25.95 20.37 -4.04
CA GLN A 187 27.16 21.14 -4.33
C GLN A 187 26.98 21.76 -5.72
N PHE A 188 26.74 23.06 -5.76
CA PHE A 188 26.58 23.80 -7.02
C PHE A 188 27.91 24.32 -7.56
N GLU A 189 28.81 24.70 -6.65
CA GLU A 189 30.14 25.23 -6.94
C GLU A 189 31.17 24.47 -6.12
N ASP A 190 32.41 24.41 -6.61
CA ASP A 190 33.45 23.69 -5.91
C ASP A 190 33.74 24.32 -4.53
N GLY A 191 33.83 23.48 -3.49
CA GLY A 191 33.99 23.94 -2.11
C GLY A 191 32.73 24.53 -1.41
N HIS A 192 31.64 24.78 -2.13
CA HIS A 192 30.40 25.36 -1.56
C HIS A 192 29.27 24.32 -1.49
N TYR A 193 28.88 23.98 -0.26
CA TYR A 193 27.80 23.03 0.02
C TYR A 193 26.54 23.76 0.42
N TYR A 194 25.40 23.22 0.02
CA TYR A 194 24.09 23.75 0.32
C TYR A 194 23.22 22.66 0.94
N LEU A 195 22.36 23.07 1.86
CA LEU A 195 21.28 22.24 2.40
C LEU A 195 19.95 22.76 1.85
N GLU A 196 19.18 21.88 1.25
CA GLU A 196 17.90 22.21 0.61
C GLU A 196 16.74 21.43 1.25
N ASP A 197 15.62 22.12 1.50
CA ASP A 197 14.35 21.50 1.83
C ASP A 197 13.26 21.91 0.82
N LEU A 198 11.99 21.62 1.10
CA LEU A 198 10.88 22.00 0.21
C LEU A 198 10.58 23.51 0.19
N THR A 199 11.25 24.29 1.03
CA THR A 199 10.97 25.72 1.28
C THR A 199 12.11 26.62 0.81
N ALA A 200 13.36 26.24 1.04
CA ALA A 200 14.52 27.08 0.75
C ALA A 200 15.82 26.24 0.65
N ALA A 201 16.88 26.93 0.19
CA ALA A 201 18.26 26.45 0.19
C ALA A 201 19.11 27.37 1.07
N VAL A 202 20.06 26.81 1.81
CA VAL A 202 21.03 27.59 2.60
C VAL A 202 22.42 27.01 2.43
N GLU A 203 23.42 27.87 2.27
CA GLU A 203 24.82 27.44 2.24
C GLU A 203 25.24 26.91 3.62
N ILE A 204 25.99 25.81 3.65
CA ILE A 204 26.44 25.15 4.88
C ILE A 204 27.96 24.96 4.85
N ASN A 205 28.59 25.15 6.02
CA ASN A 205 29.99 24.84 6.23
C ASN A 205 30.11 23.48 6.96
N LEU A 206 30.70 22.50 6.28
CA LEU A 206 30.85 21.13 6.78
C LEU A 206 32.25 20.84 7.35
N SER A 207 33.15 21.83 7.46
CA SER A 207 34.55 21.60 7.85
C SER A 207 34.73 20.96 9.24
N ASN A 208 33.78 21.18 10.15
CA ASN A 208 33.78 20.61 11.50
C ASN A 208 32.70 19.52 11.68
N ALA A 209 32.12 19.02 10.59
CA ALA A 209 31.07 18.02 10.66
C ALA A 209 31.63 16.65 11.08
N ILE A 210 30.92 15.96 11.97
CA ILE A 210 31.22 14.58 12.37
C ILE A 210 30.10 13.71 11.82
N SER A 211 30.47 12.67 11.06
CA SER A 211 29.50 11.66 10.62
C SER A 211 29.15 10.76 11.79
N LEU A 212 27.91 10.83 12.25
CA LEU A 212 27.37 9.89 13.23
C LEU A 212 26.84 8.68 12.46
N ILE A 213 27.64 7.62 12.38
CA ILE A 213 27.15 6.31 11.93
C ILE A 213 26.35 5.72 13.09
N ALA A 214 25.05 5.55 12.88
CA ALA A 214 24.15 4.86 13.81
C ALA A 214 24.19 3.35 13.59
#